data_AF-A0A7K3PCB8-F1
#
_entry.id   AF-A0A7K3PCB8-F1
#
_cell.length_a   1.000
_cell.length_b   1.000
_cell.length_c   1.000
_cell.angle_alpha   90.00
_cell.angle_beta   90.00
_cell.angle_gamma   90.00
#
_symmetry.space_group_name_H-M   'P 1'
#
loop_
_entity.id
_entity.type
_entity.pdbx_description
1 polymer ?
#
loop_
_entity_poly.entity_id
_entity_poly.type
_entity_poly.pdbx_seq_one_letter_code
_entity_poly.pdbx_strand_id
1 'polypeptide(L)'
;MYEPIRSKSVHSTMADGTTDFPHRSRGEELDIQLAGHLAALLTVTDELRALAPGADLDTAADRLAEQVTRLRGGQAPARLQAAAARP
;
A
#
# COMPACT_ATOMS: atom_id res chain seq x y z
N MET A 1 -42.23 -36.27 -29.12
CA MET A 1 -41.65 -35.92 -27.80
C MET A 1 -40.23 -35.43 -28.07
N TYR A 2 -39.95 -34.16 -27.88
CA TYR A 2 -38.58 -33.65 -27.96
C TYR A 2 -37.86 -34.07 -26.67
N GLU A 3 -36.81 -34.87 -26.79
CA GLU A 3 -35.92 -35.14 -25.65
C GLU A 3 -35.14 -33.84 -25.33
N PRO A 4 -35.10 -33.39 -24.07
CA PRO A 4 -34.25 -32.27 -23.70
C PRO A 4 -32.78 -32.67 -23.83
N ILE A 5 -31.98 -31.80 -24.45
CA ILE A 5 -30.53 -31.95 -24.53
C ILE A 5 -29.99 -32.07 -23.09
N ARG A 6 -29.34 -33.19 -22.76
CA ARG A 6 -28.45 -33.25 -21.59
C ARG A 6 -27.32 -32.24 -21.84
N SER A 7 -27.50 -31.01 -21.38
CA SER A 7 -26.41 -30.06 -21.26
C SER A 7 -25.32 -30.75 -20.44
N LYS A 8 -24.17 -31.01 -21.07
CA LYS A 8 -22.96 -31.31 -20.33
C LYS A 8 -22.78 -30.16 -19.36
N SER A 9 -22.81 -30.47 -18.06
CA SER A 9 -22.46 -29.51 -17.03
C SER A 9 -21.10 -28.91 -17.41
N VAL A 10 -21.07 -27.61 -17.68
CA VAL A 10 -19.83 -26.84 -17.90
C VAL A 10 -19.02 -26.66 -16.61
N HIS A 11 -19.35 -27.40 -15.56
CA HIS A 11 -18.65 -27.34 -14.29
C HIS A 11 -17.73 -28.53 -14.13
N SER A 12 -16.44 -28.20 -14.02
CA SER A 12 -15.32 -29.01 -13.53
C SER A 12 -14.53 -29.79 -14.58
N THR A 13 -13.74 -29.06 -15.36
CA THR A 13 -12.33 -29.44 -15.53
C THR A 13 -11.49 -28.54 -14.62
N MET A 14 -11.49 -28.88 -13.34
CA MET A 14 -10.46 -28.48 -12.37
C MET A 14 -9.26 -29.40 -12.60
N ALA A 15 -8.55 -29.21 -13.71
CA ALA A 15 -7.30 -29.88 -13.97
C ALA A 15 -6.53 -29.09 -15.04
N ASP A 16 -5.42 -28.51 -14.58
CA ASP A 16 -4.26 -28.09 -15.35
C ASP A 16 -4.06 -26.58 -15.58
N GLY A 17 -3.06 -26.04 -14.87
CA GLY A 17 -2.38 -24.77 -15.17
C GLY A 17 -3.00 -23.53 -14.52
N THR A 18 -2.30 -22.98 -13.53
CA THR A 18 -2.53 -21.66 -12.90
C THR A 18 -3.86 -21.52 -12.17
N THR A 19 -3.95 -22.15 -10.99
CA THR A 19 -4.55 -21.48 -9.83
C THR A 19 -3.92 -20.09 -9.70
N ASP A 20 -4.54 -19.11 -10.33
CA ASP A 20 -4.26 -17.68 -10.18
C ASP A 20 -4.82 -17.25 -8.81
N PHE A 21 -4.31 -17.91 -7.76
CA PHE A 21 -4.49 -17.46 -6.40
C PHE A 21 -3.67 -16.18 -6.26
N PRO A 22 -4.20 -15.12 -5.64
CA PRO A 22 -3.43 -13.91 -5.45
C PRO A 22 -2.09 -14.29 -4.79
N HIS A 23 -0.98 -13.96 -5.46
CA HIS A 23 0.37 -14.27 -5.00
C HIS A 23 0.67 -13.67 -3.61
N ARG A 24 -0.19 -12.76 -3.14
CA ARG A 24 -0.14 -12.14 -1.83
C ARG A 24 -1.38 -12.45 -1.02
N SER A 25 -1.15 -12.66 0.27
CA SER A 25 -2.21 -12.68 1.26
C SER A 25 -2.92 -11.33 1.33
N ARG A 26 -4.19 -11.36 1.76
CA ARG A 26 -4.95 -10.13 2.02
C ARG A 26 -4.25 -9.20 3.03
N GLY A 27 -3.53 -9.76 4.00
CA GLY A 27 -2.76 -8.98 4.98
C GLY A 27 -1.66 -8.17 4.31
N GLU A 28 -0.86 -8.82 3.47
CA GLU A 28 0.19 -8.14 2.70
C GLU A 28 -0.37 -7.04 1.79
N GLU A 29 -1.53 -7.27 1.17
CA GLU A 29 -2.19 -6.26 0.34
C GLU A 29 -2.62 -5.03 1.17
N LEU A 30 -3.16 -5.24 2.37
CA LEU A 30 -3.52 -4.16 3.28
C LEU A 30 -2.28 -3.40 3.78
N ASP A 31 -1.18 -4.10 4.03
CA ASP A 31 0.08 -3.46 4.44
C ASP A 31 0.65 -2.57 3.33
N ILE A 32 0.57 -3.01 2.06
CA ILE A 32 0.96 -2.19 0.90
C ILE A 32 0.08 -0.94 0.83
N GLN A 33 -1.23 -1.10 0.95
CA GLN A 33 -2.17 0.02 0.89
C GLN A 33 -1.89 1.00 2.03
N LEU A 34 -1.77 0.50 3.26
CA LEU A 34 -1.48 1.34 4.42
C LEU A 34 -0.14 2.07 4.26
N ALA A 35 0.90 1.39 3.76
CA ALA A 35 2.18 2.01 3.46
C ALA A 35 2.07 3.13 2.41
N GLY A 36 1.18 2.96 1.43
CA GLY A 36 0.86 3.99 0.44
C GLY A 36 0.19 5.22 1.06
N HIS A 37 -0.84 5.02 1.89
CA HIS A 37 -1.55 6.12 2.56
C HIS A 37 -0.66 6.87 3.54
N LEU A 38 0.15 6.16 4.34
CA LEU A 38 1.08 6.79 5.27
C LEU A 38 2.21 7.52 4.55
N ALA A 39 2.65 7.04 3.39
CA ALA A 39 3.61 7.77 2.57
C ALA A 39 3.00 9.08 2.02
N ALA A 40 1.73 9.06 1.57
CA ALA A 40 1.05 10.28 1.15
C ALA A 40 0.89 11.29 2.30
N LEU A 41 0.50 10.82 3.49
CA LEU A 41 0.43 11.66 4.67
C LEU A 41 1.80 12.23 5.07
N LEU A 42 2.87 11.43 4.93
CA LEU A 42 4.22 11.89 5.18
C LEU A 42 4.65 12.98 4.21
N THR A 43 4.32 12.86 2.91
CA THR A 43 4.58 13.92 1.92
C THR A 43 3.92 15.23 2.33
N VAL A 44 2.63 15.20 2.69
CA VAL A 44 1.91 16.40 3.16
C VAL A 44 2.53 16.97 4.42
N THR A 45 3.02 16.11 5.33
CA THR A 45 3.70 16.55 6.55
C THR A 45 5.04 17.25 6.23
N ASP A 46 5.81 16.71 5.28
CA ASP A 46 7.06 17.32 4.83
C ASP A 46 6.81 18.69 4.17
N GLU A 47 5.72 18.84 3.40
CA GLU A 47 5.29 20.11 2.81
C GLU A 47 4.87 21.13 3.87
N LEU A 48 4.06 20.72 4.86
CA LEU A 48 3.64 21.57 5.97
C LEU A 48 4.85 22.05 6.78
N ARG A 49 5.84 21.19 7.02
CA ARG A 49 7.07 21.54 7.72
C ARG A 49 7.89 22.58 6.96
N ALA A 50 7.85 22.58 5.63
CA ALA A 50 8.51 23.60 4.82
C ALA A 50 7.82 24.98 4.94
N LEU A 51 6.50 25.01 5.16
CA LEU A 51 5.71 26.24 5.30
C LEU A 51 5.70 26.78 6.73
N ALA A 52 5.64 25.89 7.72
CA ALA A 52 5.51 26.20 9.13
C ALA A 52 6.33 25.19 9.97
N PRO A 53 7.63 25.44 10.18
CA PRO A 53 8.48 24.57 10.98
C PRO A 53 7.94 24.43 12.41
N GLY A 54 8.00 23.21 12.97
CA GLY A 54 7.56 22.95 14.34
C GLY A 54 7.97 21.56 14.83
N ALA A 55 8.40 21.47 16.09
CA ALA A 55 8.93 20.24 16.68
C ALA A 55 7.92 19.08 16.71
N ASP A 56 6.64 19.38 16.83
CA ASP A 56 5.58 18.36 16.77
C ASP A 56 5.44 17.77 15.36
N LEU A 57 5.61 18.58 14.31
CA LEU A 57 5.60 18.13 12.92
C LEU A 57 6.84 17.29 12.60
N ASP A 58 8.00 17.66 13.15
CA ASP A 58 9.22 16.85 13.03
C ASP A 58 9.02 15.46 13.64
N THR A 59 8.53 15.43 14.88
CA THR A 59 8.23 14.18 15.59
C THR A 59 7.19 13.34 14.86
N ALA A 60 6.14 13.96 14.32
CA ALA A 60 5.12 13.27 13.54
C ALA A 60 5.70 12.69 12.24
N ALA A 61 6.52 13.46 11.51
CA ALA A 61 7.16 13.00 10.29
C ALA A 61 8.09 11.80 10.56
N ASP A 62 8.84 11.80 11.66
CA ASP A 62 9.74 10.71 12.00
C ASP A 62 8.96 9.43 12.34
N ARG A 63 7.89 9.54 13.13
CA ARG A 63 6.99 8.41 13.43
C ARG A 63 6.34 7.83 12.18
N LEU A 64 5.92 8.68 11.24
CA LEU A 64 5.36 8.24 9.97
C LEU A 64 6.41 7.50 9.13
N ALA A 65 7.64 8.02 9.04
CA ALA A 65 8.71 7.36 8.30
C ALA A 65 9.08 6.00 8.89
N GLU A 66 9.14 5.87 10.22
CA GLU A 66 9.35 4.58 10.88
C GLU A 66 8.25 3.58 10.53
N GLN A 67 6.98 4.00 10.58
CA GLN A 67 5.86 3.12 10.29
C GLN A 67 5.83 2.67 8.83
N VAL A 68 6.09 3.58 7.88
CA VAL A 68 6.21 3.23 6.46
C VAL A 68 7.37 2.27 6.23
N THR A 69 8.51 2.49 6.88
CA THR A 69 9.68 1.61 6.80
C THR A 69 9.36 0.20 7.29
N ARG A 70 8.65 0.08 8.41
CA ARG A 70 8.19 -1.21 8.94
C ARG A 70 7.28 -1.94 7.96
N LEU A 71 6.28 -1.26 7.39
CA LEU A 71 5.32 -1.85 6.44
C LEU A 71 5.97 -2.24 5.10
N ARG A 72 7.06 -1.58 4.70
CA ARG A 72 7.81 -1.87 3.47
C ARG A 72 8.99 -2.83 3.66
N GLY A 73 9.07 -3.53 4.79
CA GLY A 73 10.14 -4.49 5.04
C GLY A 73 11.53 -3.87 5.20
N GLY A 74 11.61 -2.67 5.79
CA GLY A 74 12.88 -1.99 6.08
C GLY A 74 13.30 -0.94 5.05
N GLN A 75 12.53 -0.73 3.98
CA GLN A 75 12.83 0.30 2.99
C GLN A 75 12.33 1.67 3.46
N ALA A 76 13.26 2.59 3.69
CA ALA A 76 12.94 3.96 4.07
C ALA A 76 12.16 4.69 2.95
N PRO A 77 11.09 5.44 3.29
CA PRO A 77 10.37 6.24 2.31
C PRO A 77 11.23 7.40 1.79
N ALA A 78 11.01 7.81 0.55
CA ALA A 78 11.56 9.05 0.02
C ALA A 78 11.01 10.24 0.84
N ARG A 79 11.88 11.21 1.15
CA ARG A 79 11.57 12.38 1.97
C ARG A 79 11.73 13.64 1.14
N LEU A 80 10.80 14.58 1.29
CA LEU A 80 11.01 15.95 0.84
C LEU A 80 11.90 16.62 1.87
N GLN A 81 13.12 16.96 1.45
CA GLN A 81 13.98 17.84 2.22
C GLN A 81 13.26 19.19 2.31
N ALA A 82 12.67 19.48 3.47
CA ALA A 82 12.17 20.82 3.75
C ALA A 82 13.39 21.74 3.68
N ALA A 83 13.54 22.48 2.58
CA ALA A 83 14.58 23.49 2.48
C ALA A 83 14.37 24.43 3.66
N ALA A 84 15.32 24.46 4.60
CA ALA A 84 15.25 25.32 5.76
C ALA A 84 14.94 26.73 5.26
N ALA A 85 13.77 27.26 5.62
CA ALA A 85 13.39 28.62 5.31
C ALA A 85 14.50 29.51 5.87
N ARG A 86 15.31 30.05 4.95
CA ARG A 86 16.45 30.89 5.28
C ARG A 86 15.87 32.23 5.79
N PRO A 87 16.27 32.71 6.97
CA PRO A 87 15.70 33.91 7.58
C PRO A 87 15.95 35.17 6.75
#